data_AF-Q70W47-F1
#
_entry.id   AF-Q70W47-F1
#
_cell.length_a   1.000
_cell.length_b   1.000
_cell.length_c   1.000
_cell.angle_alpha   90.00
_cell.angle_beta   90.00
_cell.angle_gamma   90.00
#
_symmetry.space_group_name_H-M   'P 1'
#
loop_
_entity.id
_entity.type
_entity.pdbx_description
1 polymer ?
#
loop_
_entity_poly.entity_id
_entity_poly.type
_entity_poly.pdbx_seq_one_letter_code
_entity_poly.pdbx_strand_id
1 'polypeptide(L)'
;MYSLTPGASIPIIVLIVNTGGVMARTTSVTIGEQLDSFISRLIDSGRYGSASEVMRSALRLLEQQETNDEVIRQAVITGLESGESSLSLRDIAAERKLRHRV
;
A
#
# COMPACT_ATOMS: atom_id res chain seq x y z
N MET A 1 -17.68 16.31 14.20
CA MET A 1 -18.80 15.94 15.09
C MET A 1 -19.82 15.23 14.23
N TYR A 2 -19.73 13.90 14.11
CA TYR A 2 -20.65 13.11 13.29
C TYR A 2 -21.92 12.87 14.10
N SER A 3 -22.97 13.63 13.83
CA SER A 3 -24.29 13.37 14.40
C SER A 3 -24.85 12.12 13.74
N LEU A 4 -24.81 10.99 14.44
CA LEU A 4 -25.52 9.79 14.04
C LEU A 4 -27.02 10.08 14.12
N THR A 5 -27.69 10.14 12.98
CA THR A 5 -29.14 10.18 12.93
C THR A 5 -29.69 8.87 13.50
N PRO A 6 -30.67 8.91 14.43
CA PRO A 6 -31.30 7.69 14.92
C PRO A 6 -31.94 6.94 13.75
N GLY A 7 -31.40 5.76 13.42
CA GLY A 7 -31.86 4.93 12.29
C GLY A 7 -30.87 4.76 11.13
N ALA A 8 -29.69 5.37 11.17
CA ALA A 8 -28.65 5.13 10.16
C ALA A 8 -28.12 3.69 10.25
N SER A 9 -28.37 2.89 9.20
CA SER A 9 -27.75 1.57 9.04
C SER A 9 -26.29 1.76 8.64
N ILE A 10 -25.38 1.49 9.56
CA ILE A 10 -23.94 1.56 9.30
C ILE A 10 -23.52 0.30 8.54
N PRO A 11 -22.95 0.42 7.33
CA PRO A 11 -22.48 -0.74 6.59
C PRO A 11 -21.31 -1.39 7.34
N ILE A 12 -21.50 -2.65 7.74
CA ILE A 12 -20.44 -3.48 8.32
C ILE A 12 -19.88 -4.35 7.20
N ILE A 13 -18.60 -4.17 6.89
CA ILE A 13 -17.93 -5.01 5.91
C ILE A 13 -17.18 -6.12 6.65
N VAL A 14 -17.49 -7.35 6.28
CA VAL A 14 -16.82 -8.54 6.79
C VAL A 14 -15.63 -8.84 5.90
N LEU A 15 -14.42 -8.64 6.43
CA LEU A 15 -13.19 -8.99 5.77
C LEU A 15 -12.69 -10.33 6.32
N ILE A 16 -12.54 -11.31 5.44
CA ILE A 16 -11.86 -12.56 5.77
C ILE A 16 -10.39 -12.39 5.41
N VAL A 17 -9.53 -12.44 6.43
CA VAL A 17 -8.06 -12.33 6.29
C VAL A 17 -7.46 -13.71 6.53
N ASN A 18 -6.69 -14.21 5.56
CA ASN A 18 -5.91 -15.42 5.72
C ASN A 18 -4.50 -15.03 6.21
N THR A 19 -4.32 -14.99 7.52
CA THR A 19 -2.99 -14.93 8.12
C THR A 19 -2.41 -16.34 8.04
N GLY A 20 -1.23 -16.54 7.44
CA GLY A 20 -0.63 -17.85 7.10
C GLY A 20 -0.40 -18.89 8.21
N GLY A 21 -1.08 -18.79 9.36
CA GLY A 21 -1.21 -19.86 10.35
C GLY A 21 -2.65 -20.36 10.43
N VAL A 22 -2.86 -21.63 10.04
CA VAL A 22 -3.95 -22.61 10.33
C VAL A 22 -5.44 -22.16 10.31
N MET A 23 -5.81 -20.90 10.47
CA MET A 23 -7.19 -20.42 10.50
C MET A 23 -7.36 -19.04 9.85
N ALA A 24 -8.38 -18.93 9.00
CA ALA A 24 -8.86 -17.65 8.52
C ALA A 24 -9.48 -16.85 9.68
N ARG A 25 -9.12 -15.58 9.81
CA ARG A 25 -9.74 -14.66 10.78
C ARG A 25 -10.79 -13.81 10.07
N THR A 26 -11.99 -13.77 10.64
CA THR A 26 -13.06 -12.87 10.20
C THR A 26 -12.99 -11.59 11.00
N THR A 27 -12.75 -10.47 10.33
CA THR A 27 -12.70 -9.14 10.94
C THR A 27 -13.85 -8.31 10.40
N SER A 28 -14.72 -7.82 11.28
CA SER A 28 -15.71 -6.81 10.92
C SER A 28 -15.11 -5.42 11.07
N VAL A 29 -15.28 -4.59 10.05
CA VAL A 29 -14.80 -3.20 10.06
C VAL A 29 -15.97 -2.29 9.73
N THR A 30 -16.13 -1.25 10.54
CA THR A 30 -17.06 -0.15 10.27
C THR A 30 -16.37 0.84 9.34
N ILE A 31 -17.01 1.14 8.21
CA ILE A 31 -16.46 2.05 7.19
C ILE A 31 -17.31 3.33 7.14
N GLY A 32 -16.66 4.47 6.95
CA GLY A 32 -17.34 5.75 6.80
C GLY A 32 -18.07 5.89 5.46
N GLU A 33 -19.09 6.75 5.41
CA GLU A 33 -20.00 6.94 4.27
C GLU A 33 -19.29 7.23 2.94
N GLN A 34 -18.18 8.01 2.97
CA GLN A 34 -17.42 8.33 1.76
C GLN A 34 -16.79 7.10 1.11
N LEU A 35 -16.22 6.20 1.94
CA LEU A 35 -15.60 4.97 1.49
C LEU A 35 -16.65 3.94 1.07
N ASP A 36 -17.78 3.87 1.78
CA ASP A 36 -18.92 3.04 1.39
C ASP A 36 -19.44 3.43 0.00
N SER A 37 -19.67 4.73 -0.24
CA SER A 37 -20.07 5.24 -1.54
C SER A 37 -19.05 4.91 -2.65
N PHE A 38 -17.76 4.92 -2.32
CA PHE A 38 -16.70 4.55 -3.26
C PHE A 38 -16.71 3.06 -3.59
N ILE A 39 -16.84 2.20 -2.58
CA ILE A 39 -16.93 0.74 -2.74
C ILE A 39 -18.16 0.39 -3.57
N SER A 40 -19.32 0.99 -3.28
CA SER A 40 -20.56 0.77 -4.04
C SER A 40 -20.38 1.10 -5.51
N ARG A 41 -19.80 2.27 -5.85
CA ARG A 41 -19.50 2.60 -7.26
C ARG A 41 -18.60 1.58 -7.96
N LEU A 42 -17.61 1.05 -7.25
CA LEU A 42 -16.70 0.04 -7.80
C LEU A 42 -17.41 -1.30 -8.06
N ILE A 43 -18.33 -1.69 -7.18
CA ILE A 43 -19.14 -2.90 -7.34
C ILE A 43 -20.18 -2.70 -8.46
N ASP A 44 -20.90 -1.57 -8.45
CA ASP A 44 -21.91 -1.23 -9.45
C ASP A 44 -21.33 -1.13 -10.86
N SER A 45 -20.06 -0.71 -10.98
CA SER A 45 -19.33 -0.72 -12.25
C SER A 45 -18.99 -2.12 -12.78
N GLY A 46 -19.19 -3.17 -11.97
CA GLY A 46 -18.82 -4.55 -12.28
C GLY A 46 -17.33 -4.85 -12.14
N ARG A 47 -16.51 -3.88 -11.70
CA ARG A 47 -15.05 -4.07 -11.54
C ARG A 47 -14.70 -5.03 -10.40
N TYR A 48 -15.56 -5.11 -9.38
CA TYR A 48 -15.39 -6.02 -8.24
C TYR A 48 -16.72 -6.67 -7.88
N GLY A 49 -16.70 -7.92 -7.42
CA GLY A 49 -17.90 -8.68 -7.06
C GLY A 49 -18.36 -8.48 -5.62
N SER A 50 -17.53 -7.89 -4.75
CA SER A 50 -17.90 -7.65 -3.35
C SER A 50 -17.05 -6.59 -2.67
N ALA A 51 -17.57 -6.04 -1.57
CA ALA A 51 -16.83 -5.13 -0.70
C ALA A 51 -15.54 -5.77 -0.15
N SER A 52 -15.59 -7.05 0.25
CA SER A 52 -14.42 -7.76 0.76
C SER A 52 -13.32 -7.90 -0.30
N GLU A 53 -13.68 -8.01 -1.58
CA GLU A 53 -12.73 -8.06 -2.70
C GLU A 53 -12.08 -6.70 -2.95
N VAL A 54 -12.85 -5.61 -2.90
CA VAL A 54 -12.33 -4.24 -2.96
C VAL A 54 -11.34 -4.01 -1.82
N MET A 55 -11.70 -4.38 -0.59
CA MET A 55 -10.86 -4.21 0.59
C MET A 55 -9.55 -5.01 0.49
N ARG A 56 -9.60 -6.27 0.05
CA ARG A 56 -8.37 -7.06 -0.18
C ARG A 56 -7.47 -6.41 -1.23
N SER A 57 -8.05 -5.91 -2.32
CA SER A 57 -7.29 -5.25 -3.39
C SER A 57 -6.66 -3.94 -2.91
N ALA A 58 -7.38 -3.16 -2.12
CA ALA A 58 -6.88 -1.93 -1.51
C ALA A 58 -5.73 -2.20 -0.53
N LEU A 59 -5.86 -3.21 0.34
CA LEU A 59 -4.81 -3.59 1.28
C LEU A 59 -3.56 -4.11 0.58
N ARG A 60 -3.70 -4.88 -0.51
CA ARG A 60 -2.56 -5.31 -1.32
C ARG A 60 -1.81 -4.14 -1.96
N LEU A 61 -2.54 -3.12 -2.43
CA LEU A 61 -1.94 -1.91 -2.97
C LEU A 61 -1.19 -1.14 -1.87
N LEU A 62 -1.77 -1.03 -0.67
CA LEU A 62 -1.13 -0.39 0.47
C LEU A 62 0.16 -1.12 0.88
N GLU A 63 0.12 -2.45 0.97
CA GLU A 63 1.31 -3.27 1.29
C GLU A 63 2.44 -3.03 0.28
N GLN A 64 2.11 -2.99 -1.02
CA GLN A 64 3.09 -2.74 -2.06
C GLN A 64 3.71 -1.34 -1.96
N GLN A 65 2.89 -0.33 -1.63
CA GLN A 65 3.33 1.04 -1.45
C GLN A 65 4.26 1.16 -0.24
N GLU A 66 3.86 0.64 0.92
CA GLU A 66 4.67 0.66 2.15
C GLU A 66 6.01 -0.05 1.96
N THR A 67 5.99 -1.20 1.26
CA THR A 67 7.22 -1.93 0.93
C THR A 67 8.17 -1.09 0.07
N ASN A 68 7.65 -0.41 -0.94
CA ASN A 68 8.46 0.45 -1.81
C ASN A 68 9.01 1.67 -1.04
N ASP A 69 8.17 2.30 -0.23
CA ASP A 69 8.58 3.46 0.56
C ASP A 69 9.66 3.08 1.56
N GLU A 70 9.61 1.88 2.14
CA GLU A 70 10.64 1.39 3.02
C GLU A 70 11.97 1.15 2.31
N VAL A 71 11.94 0.56 1.11
CA VAL A 71 13.15 0.38 0.28
C VAL A 71 13.80 1.74 -0.01
N ILE A 72 13.01 2.74 -0.38
CA ILE A 72 13.51 4.09 -0.67
C ILE A 72 14.09 4.74 0.58
N ARG A 73 13.38 4.68 1.71
CA ARG A 73 13.86 5.22 3.00
C ARG A 73 15.21 4.62 3.35
N GLN A 74 15.35 3.30 3.21
CA GLN A 74 16.59 2.64 3.57
C GLN A 74 17.73 2.94 2.59
N ALA A 75 17.44 3.09 1.30
CA ALA A 75 18.43 3.54 0.33
C ALA A 75 18.93 4.96 0.63
N VAL A 76 18.04 5.86 1.06
CA VAL A 76 18.40 7.23 1.45
C VAL A 76 19.26 7.22 2.72
N ILE A 77 18.86 6.49 3.76
CA ILE A 77 19.64 6.36 5.00
C ILE A 77 21.03 5.82 4.68
N THR A 78 21.11 4.72 3.92
CA THR A 78 22.39 4.13 3.50
C THR A 78 23.26 5.14 2.74
N GLY A 79 22.67 5.94 1.84
CA GLY A 79 23.37 6.97 1.10
C GLY A 79 23.92 8.09 2.00
N LEU A 80 23.13 8.55 2.96
CA LEU A 80 23.55 9.58 3.92
C LEU A 80 24.66 9.07 4.85
N GLU A 81 24.54 7.84 5.33
CA GLU A 81 25.56 7.20 6.19
C GLU A 81 26.86 6.87 5.43
N SER A 82 26.80 6.76 4.10
CA SER A 82 27.99 6.51 3.26
C SER A 82 28.93 7.73 3.15
N GLY A 83 28.49 8.91 3.59
CA GLY A 83 29.27 10.15 3.54
C GLY A 83 29.38 10.75 2.14
N GLU A 84 30.14 11.84 2.02
CA GLU A 84 30.35 12.50 0.74
C GLU A 84 31.37 11.75 -0.12
N SER A 85 31.04 11.59 -1.41
CA SER A 85 31.99 11.03 -2.36
C SER A 85 33.05 12.07 -2.72
N SER A 86 34.31 11.65 -2.67
CA SER A 86 35.44 12.45 -3.16
C SER A 86 35.60 12.40 -4.69
N LEU A 87 34.83 11.55 -5.38
CA LEU A 87 34.93 11.36 -6.82
C LEU A 87 34.07 12.36 -7.58
N SER A 88 34.62 12.92 -8.66
CA SER A 88 33.80 13.70 -9.58
C SER A 88 32.91 12.78 -10.44
N LEU A 89 31.86 13.34 -11.03
CA LEU A 89 31.00 12.60 -11.97
C LEU A 89 31.79 12.00 -13.14
N ARG A 90 32.88 12.66 -13.58
CA ARG A 90 33.76 12.16 -14.65
C ARG A 90 34.54 10.92 -14.20
N ASP A 91 35.05 10.93 -12.97
CA ASP A 91 35.81 9.82 -12.41
C ASP A 91 34.91 8.58 -12.23
N ILE A 92 33.68 8.79 -11.71
CA ILE A 92 32.67 7.73 -11.56
C ILE A 92 32.32 7.11 -12.93
N ALA A 93 32.10 7.94 -13.96
CA ALA A 93 31.77 7.48 -15.30
C ALA A 93 32.94 6.72 -15.95
N ALA A 94 34.18 7.21 -15.79
CA ALA A 94 35.38 6.56 -16.29
C ALA A 94 35.57 5.18 -15.63
N GLU A 95 35.40 5.11 -14.30
CA GLU A 95 35.53 3.86 -13.55
C GLU A 95 34.45 2.83 -13.92
N ARG A 96 33.19 3.25 -14.07
CA ARG A 96 32.11 2.37 -14.53
C ARG A 96 32.37 1.81 -15.93
N LYS A 97 32.89 2.63 -16.85
CA LYS A 97 33.21 2.21 -18.23
C LYS A 97 34.35 1.18 -18.27
N LEU A 98 35.36 1.36 -17.41
CA LEU A 98 36.46 0.39 -17.28
C LEU A 98 35.98 -0.94 -16.68
N ARG A 99 35.07 -0.89 -15.70
CA ARG A 99 34.54 -2.07 -15.00
C ARG A 99 33.54 -2.88 -15.84
N HIS A 100 32.80 -2.23 -16.74
CA HIS A 100 31.75 -2.89 -17.52
C HIS A 100 32.03 -3.04 -19.03
N ARG A 101 33.23 -2.67 -19.52
CA ARG A 101 33.70 -2.80 -20.92
C ARG A 101 32.58 -3.09 -21.93
N VAL A 102 31.82 -2.05 -22.25
CA VAL A 102 31.05 -1.92 -23.49
C VAL A 102 31.69 -0.80 -24.30
#